data_AF-A0A950CN34-F1
#
_entry.id   AF-A0A950CN34-F1
#
_cell.length_a   1.000
_cell.length_b   1.000
_cell.length_c   1.000
_cell.angle_alpha   90.00
_cell.angle_beta   90.00
_cell.angle_gamma   90.00
#
_symmetry.space_group_name_H-M   'P 1'
#
loop_
_entity.id
_entity.type
_entity.pdbx_description
1 polymer ?
#
loop_
_entity_poly.entity_id
_entity_poly.type
_entity_poly.pdbx_seq_one_letter_code
_entity_poly.pdbx_strand_id
1 'polypeptide(L)'
;MSVEDNKKIVAKFFEDLSAGNGAGVIGALADSATWWVAGNFPLSGTKTKAQFAELVGSLGKNIEGGMRVSPTGVTAEGDRVAVEAES
;
A
#
# COMPACT_ATOMS: atom_id res chain seq x y z
N MET A 1 -4.36 18.79 5.77
CA MET A 1 -4.95 18.25 4.53
C MET A 1 -6.43 18.03 4.76
N SER A 2 -7.24 18.00 3.71
CA SER A 2 -8.65 17.62 3.85
C SER A 2 -8.82 16.09 3.82
N VAL A 3 -9.96 15.60 4.29
CA VAL A 3 -10.34 14.18 4.19
C VAL A 3 -10.29 13.69 2.73
N GLU A 4 -10.70 14.54 1.79
CA GLU A 4 -10.67 14.21 0.36
C GLU A 4 -9.23 14.15 -0.20
N ASP A 5 -8.31 14.96 0.31
CA ASP A 5 -6.89 14.84 -0.05
C ASP A 5 -6.30 13.52 0.46
N ASN A 6 -6.65 13.12 1.69
CA ASN A 6 -6.21 11.85 2.27
C ASN A 6 -6.68 10.66 1.42
N LYS A 7 -7.95 10.66 0.99
CA LYS A 7 -8.49 9.63 0.10
C LYS A 7 -7.74 9.57 -1.24
N LYS A 8 -7.44 10.72 -1.86
CA LYS A 8 -6.71 10.78 -3.13
C LYS A 8 -5.30 10.20 -3.01
N ILE A 9 -4.59 10.49 -1.92
CA ILE A 9 -3.26 9.93 -1.67
C ILE A 9 -3.33 8.41 -1.58
N VAL A 10 -4.29 7.87 -0.84
CA VAL A 10 -4.47 6.42 -0.69
C VAL A 10 -4.91 5.76 -1.99
N ALA A 11 -5.82 6.38 -2.76
CA ALA A 11 -6.21 5.88 -4.08
C ALA A 11 -4.99 5.79 -5.02
N LYS A 12 -4.18 6.86 -5.08
CA LYS A 12 -2.96 6.89 -5.88
C LYS A 12 -1.94 5.83 -5.45
N PHE A 13 -1.84 5.54 -4.16
CA PHE A 13 -0.99 4.46 -3.65
C PHE A 13 -1.38 3.10 -4.24
N PHE A 14 -2.68 2.77 -4.27
CA PHE A 14 -3.15 1.50 -4.85
C PHE A 14 -3.06 1.46 -6.38
N GLU A 15 -3.22 2.60 -7.05
CA GLU A 15 -2.96 2.74 -8.49
C GLU A 15 -1.48 2.44 -8.81
N ASP A 16 -0.55 3.04 -8.06
CA ASP A 16 0.88 2.80 -8.23
C ASP A 16 1.25 1.34 -7.92
N LEU A 17 0.67 0.75 -6.87
CA LEU A 17 0.90 -0.64 -6.52
C LEU A 17 0.45 -1.57 -7.66
N SER A 18 -0.75 -1.35 -8.19
CA SER A 18 -1.33 -2.16 -9.27
C SER A 18 -0.63 -1.97 -10.61
N ALA A 19 -0.03 -0.80 -10.84
CA ALA A 19 0.78 -0.52 -12.02
C ALA A 19 2.24 -1.03 -11.90
N GLY A 20 2.61 -1.64 -10.77
CA GLY A 20 4.00 -2.04 -10.49
C GLY A 20 4.96 -0.85 -10.29
N ASN A 21 4.43 0.35 -10.05
CA ASN A 21 5.21 1.56 -9.80
C ASN A 21 5.71 1.59 -8.35
N GLY A 22 6.69 0.75 -8.04
CA GLY A 22 7.27 0.65 -6.69
C GLY A 22 7.83 1.99 -6.16
N ALA A 23 8.38 2.84 -7.03
CA ALA A 23 8.87 4.16 -6.64
C ALA A 23 7.73 5.08 -6.13
N GLY A 24 6.57 5.05 -6.81
CA GLY A 24 5.37 5.77 -6.37
C GLY A 24 4.84 5.26 -5.04
N VAL A 25 4.74 3.93 -4.88
CA VAL A 25 4.30 3.27 -3.63
C VAL A 25 5.17 3.68 -2.45
N ILE A 26 6.49 3.61 -2.58
CA ILE A 26 7.42 3.93 -1.48
C ILE A 26 7.54 5.45 -1.26
N GLY A 27 7.41 6.25 -2.31
CA GLY A 27 7.38 7.71 -2.23
C GLY A 27 6.18 8.27 -1.48
N ALA A 28 5.06 7.54 -1.45
CA ALA A 28 3.87 7.92 -0.71
C ALA A 28 3.99 7.71 0.82
N LEU A 29 5.02 7.02 1.29
CA LEU A 29 5.21 6.70 2.72
C LEU A 29 6.15 7.69 3.41
N ALA A 30 5.79 8.13 4.61
CA ALA A 30 6.71 8.84 5.50
C ALA A 30 7.89 7.96 5.91
N ASP A 31 9.04 8.55 6.25
CA ASP A 31 10.24 7.76 6.62
C ASP A 31 10.06 6.93 7.88
N SER A 32 9.20 7.39 8.80
CA SER A 32 8.78 6.66 10.00
C SER A 32 7.60 5.72 9.79
N ALA A 33 7.10 5.56 8.56
CA ALA A 33 5.92 4.75 8.28
C ALA A 33 6.17 3.27 8.60
N THR A 34 5.12 2.61 9.08
CA THR A 34 5.09 1.18 9.32
C THR A 34 4.04 0.51 8.44
N TRP A 35 4.33 -0.72 8.02
CA TRP A 35 3.39 -1.57 7.28
C TRP A 35 3.15 -2.86 8.03
N TRP A 36 1.90 -3.10 8.43
CA TRP A 36 1.54 -4.30 9.17
C TRP A 36 0.81 -5.30 8.28
N VAL A 37 1.30 -6.54 8.26
CA VAL A 37 0.62 -7.67 7.62
C VAL A 37 0.07 -8.58 8.73
N ALA A 38 -1.26 -8.67 8.81
CA ALA A 38 -1.92 -9.52 9.79
C ALA A 38 -1.69 -11.02 9.50
N GLY A 39 -1.87 -11.88 10.51
CA GLY A 39 -1.78 -13.34 10.39
C GLY A 39 -0.56 -13.96 11.07
N ASN A 40 -0.29 -15.23 10.74
CA ASN A 40 0.82 -16.01 11.27
C ASN A 40 1.52 -16.83 10.16
N PHE A 41 2.10 -16.14 9.18
CA PHE A 41 2.86 -16.72 8.07
C PHE A 41 4.14 -15.91 7.83
N PRO A 42 5.08 -16.34 6.96
CA PRO A 42 6.41 -15.71 6.85
C PRO A 42 6.42 -14.20 6.57
N LEU A 43 5.36 -13.66 5.96
CA LEU A 43 5.24 -12.21 5.70
C LEU A 43 4.47 -11.45 6.77
N SER A 44 3.93 -12.09 7.80
CA SER A 44 3.20 -11.42 8.89
C SER A 44 4.08 -10.48 9.72
N GLY A 45 3.44 -9.61 10.51
CA GLY A 45 4.11 -8.67 11.40
C GLY A 45 4.38 -7.30 10.80
N THR A 46 4.88 -6.40 11.65
CA THR A 46 5.14 -5.00 11.32
C THR A 46 6.48 -4.84 10.61
N LYS A 47 6.49 -4.03 9.55
CA LYS A 47 7.65 -3.72 8.71
C LYS A 47 7.92 -2.23 8.75
N THR A 48 9.19 -1.85 8.68
CA THR A 48 9.62 -0.48 8.39
C THR A 48 9.40 -0.16 6.91
N LYS A 49 9.46 1.12 6.52
CA LYS A 49 9.44 1.55 5.11
C LYS A 49 10.49 0.82 4.26
N ALA A 50 11.70 0.62 4.77
CA ALA A 50 12.76 -0.10 4.06
C ALA A 50 12.40 -1.58 3.80
N GLN A 51 11.90 -2.28 4.84
CA GLN A 51 11.44 -3.67 4.70
C GLN A 51 10.22 -3.79 3.79
N PHE A 52 9.33 -2.80 3.79
CA PHE A 52 8.20 -2.77 2.86
C PHE A 52 8.65 -2.53 1.42
N ALA A 53 9.68 -1.71 1.18
CA ALA A 53 10.26 -1.52 -0.14
C ALA A 53 10.85 -2.82 -0.71
N GLU A 54 11.55 -3.60 0.12
CA GLU A 54 12.03 -4.93 -0.26
C GLU A 54 10.86 -5.87 -0.63
N LEU A 55 9.78 -5.85 0.16
CA LEU A 55 8.58 -6.63 -0.11
C LEU A 55 7.95 -6.27 -1.47
N VAL A 56 7.67 -4.99 -1.71
CA VAL A 56 7.10 -4.51 -2.98
C VAL A 56 8.01 -4.87 -4.16
N GLY A 57 9.33 -4.69 -4.01
CA GLY A 57 10.30 -5.07 -5.04
C GLY A 57 10.32 -6.57 -5.33
N SER A 58 10.08 -7.42 -4.33
CA SER A 58 9.97 -8.88 -4.53
C SER A 58 8.66 -9.28 -5.22
N LEU A 59 7.54 -8.63 -4.90
CA LEU A 59 6.24 -8.91 -5.53
C LEU A 59 6.29 -8.65 -7.03
N GLY A 60 6.89 -7.53 -7.46
CA GLY A 60 7.04 -7.19 -8.87
C GLY A 60 7.92 -8.17 -9.68
N LYS A 61 8.80 -8.92 -9.01
CA LYS A 61 9.64 -9.94 -9.68
C LYS A 61 8.95 -11.30 -9.78
N ASN A 62 8.02 -11.60 -8.88
CA ASN A 62 7.42 -12.92 -8.74
C ASN A 62 6.01 -13.03 -9.35
N ILE A 63 5.35 -11.90 -9.64
CA ILE A 63 4.00 -11.87 -10.21
C ILE A 63 4.07 -11.22 -11.59
N GLU A 64 3.87 -12.01 -12.65
CA GLU A 64 3.80 -11.51 -14.03
C GLU A 64 2.60 -10.57 -14.18
N GLY A 65 2.84 -9.29 -14.49
CA GLY A 65 1.81 -8.25 -14.48
C GLY A 65 1.60 -7.53 -13.13
N GLY A 66 2.29 -7.95 -12.07
CA GLY A 66 2.22 -7.35 -10.73
C GLY A 66 1.00 -7.77 -9.91
N MET A 67 1.02 -7.44 -8.61
CA MET A 67 -0.15 -7.63 -7.74
C MET A 67 -1.17 -6.53 -8.03
N ARG A 68 -2.26 -6.89 -8.70
CA ARG A 68 -3.37 -5.96 -8.94
C ARG A 68 -4.26 -5.94 -7.70
N VAL A 69 -4.51 -4.75 -7.17
CA VAL A 69 -5.42 -4.54 -6.05
C VAL A 69 -6.51 -3.57 -6.51
N SER A 70 -7.76 -3.99 -6.41
CA SER A 70 -8.92 -3.22 -6.87
C SER A 70 -9.72 -2.74 -5.65
N PRO A 71 -9.60 -1.47 -5.23
CA PRO A 71 -10.42 -0.90 -4.17
C PRO A 71 -11.92 -1.00 -4.50
N THR A 72 -12.72 -1.53 -3.58
CA THR A 72 -14.18 -1.65 -3.68
C THR A 72 -14.92 -0.70 -2.73
N GLY A 73 -14.26 -0.27 -1.65
CA GLY A 73 -14.80 0.68 -0.68
C GLY A 73 -13.72 1.56 -0.06
N VAL A 74 -14.01 2.84 0.17
CA VAL A 74 -13.10 3.80 0.83
C VAL A 74 -13.87 4.63 1.84
N THR A 75 -13.45 4.57 3.12
CA THR A 75 -13.98 5.43 4.20
C THR A 75 -12.85 6.24 4.80
N ALA A 76 -13.15 7.46 5.27
CA ALA A 76 -12.15 8.31 5.91
C ALA A 76 -12.75 9.22 6.97
N GLU A 77 -12.01 9.42 8.06
CA GLU A 77 -12.38 10.26 9.19
C GLU A 77 -11.11 10.90 9.76
N GLY A 78 -11.06 12.24 9.82
CA GLY A 78 -9.84 12.97 10.14
C GLY A 78 -8.69 12.58 9.20
N ASP A 79 -7.58 12.12 9.79
CA ASP A 79 -6.37 11.69 9.07
C ASP A 79 -6.30 10.19 8.78
N ARG A 80 -7.39 9.44 9.04
CA ARG A 80 -7.45 8.00 8.81
C ARG A 80 -8.26 7.67 7.56
N VAL A 81 -7.72 6.78 6.73
CA VAL A 81 -8.40 6.19 5.57
C VAL A 81 -8.41 4.67 5.72
N ALA A 82 -9.54 4.04 5.46
CA ALA A 82 -9.68 2.58 5.37
C ALA A 82 -10.16 2.20 3.96
N VAL A 83 -9.57 1.15 3.41
CA VAL A 83 -9.87 0.65 2.06
C VAL A 83 -10.21 -0.83 2.13
N GLU A 84 -11.31 -1.19 1.49
CA GLU A 84 -11.68 -2.56 1.14
C GLU A 84 -11.27 -2.80 -0.30
N ALA A 85 -10.69 -3.95 -0.62
CA ALA A 85 -10.18 -4.24 -1.95
C ALA A 85 -10.17 -5.75 -2.25
N GLU A 86 -10.14 -6.08 -3.54
CA GLU A 86 -9.98 -7.45 -4.07
C GLU A 86 -8.68 -7.57 -4.88
N SER A 87 -8.08 -8.77 -4.89
CA SER A 87 -6.82 -9.09 -5.58
C SER A 87 -6.90 -10.38 -6.37
#